data_AF-A0A7V6YFY1-F1
#
_entry.id   AF-A0A7V6YFY1-F1
#
_cell.length_a   1.000
_cell.length_b   1.000
_cell.length_c   1.000
_cell.angle_alpha   90.00
_cell.angle_beta   90.00
_cell.angle_gamma   90.00
#
_symmetry.space_group_name_H-M   'P 1'
#
loop_
_entity.id
_entity.type
_entity.pdbx_description
1 polymer ?
#
loop_
_entity_poly.entity_id
_entity_poly.type
_entity_poly.pdbx_seq_one_letter_code
_entity_poly.pdbx_strand_id
1 'polypeptide(L)'
;VCIKDYPRIADCLLRVPTIEARALNLFVKEDKRDLFEEEFNNEFGDKYLLLPKQKVLEMKLFGDGIEHKDFRSMLGDYLAVAVADLAIFHSKEKAEKFKGVHAGLTAEEMIIPLILVEND
;
A
#
# COMPACT_ATOMS: atom_id res chain seq x y z
N VAL A 1 12.63 -3.01 -0.21
CA VAL A 1 13.35 -1.86 -0.82
C VAL A 1 13.00 -0.56 -0.12
N CYS A 2 13.74 0.53 -0.38
CA CYS A 2 13.41 1.87 0.12
C CYS A 2 12.89 2.73 -1.04
N ILE A 3 11.76 3.43 -0.85
CA ILE A 3 11.16 4.29 -1.90
C ILE A 3 12.11 5.40 -2.36
N LYS A 4 13.05 5.82 -1.50
CA LYS A 4 14.04 6.86 -1.83
C LYS A 4 15.08 6.39 -2.86
N ASP A 5 15.20 5.09 -3.10
CA ASP A 5 16.04 4.54 -4.17
C ASP A 5 15.37 4.68 -5.55
N TYR A 6 14.13 5.16 -5.59
CA TYR A 6 13.33 5.38 -6.79
C TYR A 6 12.94 6.88 -6.90
N PRO A 7 13.91 7.78 -7.21
CA PRO A 7 13.69 9.22 -7.15
C PRO A 7 12.56 9.71 -8.06
N ARG A 8 12.39 9.10 -9.25
CA ARG A 8 11.30 9.47 -10.17
C ARG A 8 9.91 9.23 -9.57
N ILE A 9 9.75 8.15 -8.80
CA ILE A 9 8.52 7.86 -8.06
C ILE A 9 8.42 8.77 -6.82
N ALA A 10 9.49 8.86 -6.03
CA ALA A 10 9.50 9.63 -4.78
C ALA A 10 9.22 11.13 -5.01
N ASP A 11 9.72 11.72 -6.09
CA ASP A 11 9.51 13.12 -6.45
C ASP A 11 8.08 13.45 -6.86
N CYS A 12 7.27 12.43 -7.17
CA CYS A 12 5.84 12.56 -7.43
C CYS A 12 5.01 12.62 -6.15
N LEU A 13 5.55 12.16 -5.02
CA LEU A 13 4.79 12.10 -3.77
C LEU A 13 4.77 13.45 -3.03
N LEU A 14 3.62 13.78 -2.43
CA LEU A 14 3.45 14.93 -1.54
C LEU A 14 4.10 14.71 -0.17
N ARG A 15 4.19 13.45 0.25
CA ARG A 15 4.74 13.01 1.54
C ARG A 15 5.19 11.55 1.43
N VAL A 16 5.92 11.07 2.43
CA VAL A 16 6.29 9.65 2.51
C VAL A 16 5.03 8.76 2.54
N PRO A 17 5.10 7.54 1.97
CA PRO A 17 4.01 6.58 2.06
C PRO A 17 3.61 6.28 3.52
N THR A 18 2.31 6.06 3.74
CA THR A 18 1.74 5.73 5.06
C THR A 18 1.00 4.38 5.04
N ILE A 19 0.38 3.99 6.17
CA ILE A 19 -0.22 2.67 6.45
C ILE A 19 0.84 1.59 6.69
N GLU A 20 1.22 0.81 5.69
CA GLU A 20 2.07 -0.37 5.87
C GLU A 20 3.05 -0.53 4.71
N ALA A 21 4.20 -1.18 4.93
CA ALA A 21 5.24 -1.34 3.90
C ALA A 21 4.80 -2.19 2.69
N ARG A 22 3.73 -2.99 2.84
CA ARG A 22 3.11 -3.81 1.79
C ARG A 22 1.70 -3.33 1.38
N ALA A 23 1.17 -2.30 2.05
CA ALA A 23 -0.10 -1.65 1.70
C ALA A 23 0.08 -0.14 1.88
N LEU A 24 0.63 0.50 0.84
CA LEU A 24 1.05 1.89 0.89
C LEU A 24 -0.09 2.81 0.55
N ASN A 25 -0.37 3.75 1.43
CA ASN A 25 -1.21 4.89 1.13
C ASN A 25 -0.36 6.04 0.56
N LEU A 26 -0.68 6.46 -0.66
CA LEU A 26 0.17 7.33 -1.48
C LEU A 26 -0.56 8.63 -1.82
N PHE A 27 0.05 9.75 -1.44
CA PHE A 27 -0.42 11.09 -1.79
C PHE A 27 0.47 11.61 -2.91
N VAL A 28 -0.12 11.89 -4.07
CA VAL A 28 0.61 12.23 -5.30
C VAL A 28 0.33 13.68 -5.65
N LYS A 29 1.37 14.39 -6.11
CA LYS A 29 1.23 15.77 -6.59
C LYS A 29 0.33 15.77 -7.83
N GLU A 30 -0.63 16.69 -7.87
CA GLU A 30 -1.66 16.72 -8.91
C GLU A 30 -1.07 16.82 -10.33
N ASP A 31 -0.01 17.62 -10.49
CA ASP A 31 0.72 17.83 -11.74
C ASP A 31 1.65 16.67 -12.14
N LYS A 32 1.75 15.62 -11.32
CA LYS A 32 2.64 14.47 -11.54
C LYS A 32 1.93 13.11 -11.54
N ARG A 33 0.60 13.08 -11.58
CA ARG A 33 -0.17 11.82 -11.53
C ARG A 33 0.19 10.86 -12.66
N ASP A 34 0.20 11.32 -13.90
CA ASP A 34 0.51 10.47 -15.07
C ASP A 34 1.94 9.91 -14.99
N LEU A 35 2.91 10.75 -14.63
CA LEU A 35 4.30 10.33 -14.43
C LEU A 35 4.41 9.33 -13.27
N PHE A 36 3.67 9.52 -12.18
CA PHE A 36 3.67 8.60 -11.07
C PHE A 36 3.13 7.22 -11.49
N GLU A 37 1.99 7.18 -12.18
CA GLU A 37 1.41 5.93 -12.65
C GLU A 37 2.35 5.20 -13.61
N GLU A 38 2.95 5.92 -14.56
CA GLU A 38 3.93 5.34 -15.49
C GLU A 38 5.13 4.74 -14.74
N GLU A 39 5.81 5.54 -13.92
CA GLU A 39 7.03 5.11 -13.22
C GLU A 39 6.75 4.00 -12.20
N PHE A 40 5.62 4.09 -11.48
CA PHE A 40 5.25 3.09 -10.49
C PHE A 40 4.91 1.76 -11.17
N ASN A 41 4.13 1.77 -12.25
CA ASN A 41 3.77 0.54 -12.96
C ASN A 41 4.97 -0.08 -13.69
N ASN A 42 5.87 0.74 -14.24
CA ASN A 42 7.09 0.24 -14.89
C ASN A 42 8.00 -0.50 -13.89
N GLU A 43 8.12 0.00 -12.67
CA GLU A 43 9.02 -0.60 -11.66
C GLU A 43 8.35 -1.72 -10.84
N PHE A 44 7.07 -1.54 -10.50
CA PHE A 44 6.35 -2.36 -9.52
C PHE A 44 5.05 -2.97 -10.02
N GLY A 45 4.66 -2.80 -11.29
CA GLY A 45 3.36 -3.26 -11.80
C GLY A 45 3.15 -4.79 -11.76
N ASP A 46 4.23 -5.57 -11.73
CA ASP A 46 4.22 -7.02 -11.53
C ASP A 46 4.19 -7.43 -10.05
N LYS A 47 4.46 -6.50 -9.12
CA LYS A 47 4.64 -6.75 -7.68
C LYS A 47 3.59 -6.07 -6.80
N TYR A 48 2.92 -5.04 -7.31
CA TYR A 48 1.93 -4.24 -6.60
C TYR A 48 0.69 -4.00 -7.44
N LEU A 49 -0.47 -4.11 -6.81
CA LEU A 49 -1.73 -3.62 -7.33
C LEU A 49 -1.90 -2.16 -6.94
N LEU A 50 -1.89 -1.25 -7.92
CA LEU A 50 -2.08 0.18 -7.69
C LEU A 50 -3.57 0.54 -7.82
N LEU A 51 -4.24 0.77 -6.69
CA LEU A 51 -5.67 1.07 -6.64
C LEU A 51 -5.91 2.58 -6.49
N PRO A 52 -6.63 3.24 -7.40
CA PRO A 52 -7.04 4.62 -7.17
C PRO A 52 -8.03 4.68 -6.00
N LYS A 53 -8.00 5.78 -5.23
CA LYS A 53 -8.85 6.01 -4.06
C LYS A 53 -10.32 5.68 -4.28
N GLN A 54 -10.86 6.06 -5.44
CA GLN A 54 -12.25 5.81 -5.78
C GLN A 54 -12.55 4.30 -5.81
N LYS A 55 -11.63 3.49 -6.34
CA LYS A 55 -11.77 2.04 -6.37
C LYS A 55 -11.68 1.42 -4.98
N VAL A 56 -10.79 1.94 -4.13
CA VAL A 56 -10.65 1.52 -2.72
C VAL A 56 -11.98 1.74 -1.96
N LEU A 57 -12.62 2.88 -2.17
CA LEU A 57 -13.91 3.23 -1.56
C LEU A 57 -15.05 2.32 -2.08
N GLU A 58 -15.11 2.09 -3.38
CA GLU A 58 -16.10 1.20 -4.01
C GLU A 58 -16.00 -0.24 -3.50
N MET A 59 -14.77 -0.73 -3.33
CA MET A 59 -14.48 -2.06 -2.78
C MET A 59 -14.78 -2.17 -1.28
N LYS A 60 -15.01 -1.04 -0.60
CA LYS A 60 -15.19 -0.97 0.86
C LYS A 60 -14.06 -1.66 1.64
N LEU A 61 -12.81 -1.48 1.18
CA LEU A 61 -11.65 -2.16 1.76
C LEU A 61 -11.41 -1.86 3.25
N PHE A 62 -11.86 -0.70 3.72
CA PHE A 62 -11.77 -0.29 5.13
C PHE A 62 -13.07 -0.52 5.91
N GLY A 63 -13.99 -1.35 5.38
CA GLY A 63 -15.30 -1.64 5.94
C GLY A 63 -16.42 -0.81 5.33
N ASP A 64 -17.65 -1.19 5.66
CA ASP A 64 -18.90 -0.60 5.14
C ASP A 64 -19.75 0.10 6.21
N GLY A 65 -19.16 0.32 7.39
CA GLY A 65 -19.77 1.06 8.49
C GLY A 65 -19.84 2.57 8.25
N ILE A 66 -20.27 3.31 9.28
CA ILE A 66 -20.33 4.77 9.25
C ILE A 66 -18.91 5.34 9.18
N GLU A 67 -18.62 6.10 8.12
CA GLU A 67 -17.32 6.75 7.96
C GLU A 67 -17.06 7.76 9.08
N HIS A 68 -15.86 7.70 9.67
CA HIS A 68 -15.38 8.81 10.47
C HIS A 68 -15.20 10.05 9.59
N LYS A 69 -15.44 11.25 10.13
CA LYS A 69 -15.34 12.53 9.40
C LYS A 69 -14.01 12.74 8.66
N ASP A 70 -12.92 12.15 9.17
CA ASP A 70 -11.57 12.28 8.63
C ASP A 70 -11.16 11.12 7.71
N PHE A 71 -11.99 10.07 7.58
CA PHE A 71 -11.65 8.87 6.81
C PHE A 71 -11.21 9.21 5.38
N ARG A 72 -12.01 10.02 4.69
CA ARG A 72 -11.73 10.38 3.29
C ARG A 72 -10.47 11.23 3.15
N SER A 73 -10.13 12.09 4.10
CA SER A 73 -8.92 12.93 4.01
C SER A 73 -7.65 12.15 4.38
N MET A 74 -7.78 11.08 5.18
CA MET A 74 -6.70 10.16 5.51
C MET A 74 -6.30 9.23 4.34
N LEU A 75 -7.19 9.02 3.37
CA LEU A 75 -6.89 8.27 2.15
C LEU A 75 -6.21 9.16 1.11
N GLY A 76 -5.04 8.70 0.65
CA GLY A 76 -4.30 9.26 -0.46
C GLY A 76 -4.99 9.05 -1.80
N ASP A 77 -4.30 9.43 -2.86
CA ASP A 77 -4.76 9.29 -4.23
C ASP A 77 -4.76 7.81 -4.67
N TYR A 78 -3.81 7.02 -4.14
CA TYR A 78 -3.71 5.59 -4.41
C TYR A 78 -3.44 4.78 -3.15
N LEU A 79 -3.91 3.53 -3.16
CA LEU A 79 -3.48 2.47 -2.28
C LEU A 79 -2.70 1.44 -3.13
N ALA A 80 -1.40 1.29 -2.90
CA ALA A 80 -0.60 0.28 -3.56
C ALA A 80 -0.45 -0.94 -2.63
N VAL A 81 -0.97 -2.09 -3.05
CA VAL A 81 -0.96 -3.32 -2.24
C VAL A 81 -0.09 -4.37 -2.90
N ALA A 82 0.89 -4.90 -2.16
CA ALA A 82 1.84 -5.89 -2.67
C ALA A 82 1.13 -7.20 -3.02
N VAL A 83 1.41 -7.75 -4.19
CA VAL A 83 0.95 -9.08 -4.66
C VAL A 83 2.11 -10.05 -4.85
N ALA A 84 3.32 -9.65 -4.45
CA ALA A 84 4.56 -10.42 -4.52
C ALA A 84 5.34 -10.30 -3.21
N ASP A 85 6.47 -11.01 -3.07
CA ASP A 85 7.36 -10.89 -1.91
C ASP A 85 8.23 -9.62 -2.00
N LEU A 86 7.58 -8.46 -1.87
CA LEU A 86 8.25 -7.16 -1.85
C LEU A 86 7.58 -6.21 -0.87
N ALA A 87 8.41 -5.50 -0.11
CA ALA A 87 7.99 -4.41 0.77
C ALA A 87 8.74 -3.13 0.43
N ILE A 88 8.05 -1.99 0.49
CA ILE A 88 8.59 -0.67 0.21
C ILE A 88 8.56 0.14 1.50
N PHE A 89 9.73 0.47 2.02
CA PHE A 89 9.90 1.31 3.22
C PHE A 89 10.26 2.75 2.84
N HIS A 90 10.04 3.70 3.76
CA HIS A 90 10.51 5.08 3.60
C HIS A 90 11.96 5.31 4.05
N SER A 91 12.60 4.31 4.69
CA SER A 91 14.00 4.38 5.11
C SER A 91 14.76 3.08 4.83
N LYS A 92 16.04 3.22 4.46
CA LYS A 92 16.94 2.09 4.21
C LYS A 92 17.16 1.24 5.47
N GLU A 93 17.35 1.89 6.62
CA GLU A 93 17.51 1.22 7.91
C GLU A 93 16.34 0.25 8.19
N LYS A 94 15.09 0.68 7.98
CA LYS A 94 13.94 -0.20 8.17
C LYS A 94 13.91 -1.32 7.14
N ALA A 95 14.21 -1.02 5.87
CA ALA A 95 14.29 -2.03 4.83
C ALA A 95 15.34 -3.12 5.12
N GLU A 96 16.45 -2.78 5.77
CA GLU A 96 17.51 -3.72 6.13
C GLU A 96 17.19 -4.51 7.42
N LYS A 97 16.51 -3.84 8.37
CA LYS A 97 16.16 -4.38 9.69
C LYS A 97 15.02 -5.38 9.64
N PHE A 98 13.92 -5.06 8.96
CA PHE A 98 12.74 -5.91 8.94
C PHE A 98 12.93 -7.11 8.01
N LYS A 99 12.92 -8.32 8.57
CA LYS A 99 13.01 -9.58 7.83
C LYS A 99 11.66 -10.11 7.35
N GLY A 100 10.58 -9.70 8.00
CA GLY A 100 9.21 -10.07 7.63
C GLY A 100 8.26 -8.90 7.91
N VAL A 101 7.25 -8.78 7.05
CA VAL A 101 6.18 -7.78 7.09
C VAL A 101 4.92 -8.39 6.48
N HIS A 102 3.76 -7.89 6.89
CA HIS A 102 2.44 -8.40 6.48
C HIS A 102 1.66 -7.33 5.69
N ALA A 103 0.37 -7.59 5.47
CA ALA A 103 -0.60 -6.73 4.79
C ALA A 103 -0.49 -6.67 3.25
N GLY A 104 0.25 -7.60 2.63
CA GLY A 104 0.12 -7.86 1.20
C GLY A 104 -1.05 -8.82 0.88
N LEU A 105 -1.24 -9.07 -0.41
CA LEU A 105 -2.28 -9.93 -1.00
C LEU A 105 -1.69 -11.19 -1.63
N THR A 106 -0.51 -11.63 -1.21
CA THR A 106 -0.01 -12.94 -1.63
C THR A 106 -0.96 -14.03 -1.11
N ALA A 107 -1.06 -15.15 -1.83
CA ALA A 107 -1.93 -16.25 -1.41
C ALA A 107 -1.58 -16.74 0.00
N GLU A 108 -0.29 -16.76 0.34
CA GLU A 108 0.22 -17.15 1.66
C GLU A 108 -0.21 -16.18 2.76
N GLU A 109 -0.20 -14.87 2.51
CA GLU A 109 -0.67 -13.86 3.49
C GLU A 109 -2.19 -13.90 3.67
N MET A 110 -2.94 -14.24 2.62
CA MET A 110 -4.40 -14.24 2.65
C MET A 110 -5.01 -15.48 3.32
N ILE A 111 -4.24 -16.54 3.55
CA ILE A 111 -4.71 -17.77 4.20
C ILE A 111 -4.36 -17.69 5.69
N ILE A 112 -5.35 -17.32 6.51
CA ILE A 112 -5.21 -17.25 7.97
C ILE A 112 -5.96 -18.43 8.61
N PRO A 113 -5.30 -19.29 9.41
CA PRO A 113 -5.96 -20.41 10.05
C PRO A 113 -6.92 -19.93 11.15
N LEU A 114 -8.18 -20.38 11.09
CA LEU A 114 -9.14 -20.25 12.18
C LEU A 114 -9.22 -21.58 12.92
N ILE A 115 -8.88 -21.58 14.21
CA ILE A 115 -8.93 -22.76 15.08
C ILE A 115 -10.05 -22.55 16.10
N LEU A 116 -11.01 -23.46 16.13
CA LEU A 116 -12.17 -23.43 17.04
C LEU A 116 -12.08 -24.61 18.00
N VAL A 117 -12.32 -24.34 19.29
CA VAL A 117 -12.39 -25.36 20.34
C VAL A 117 -13.70 -25.15 21.08
N GLU A 118 -14.50 -26.22 21.20
CA GLU A 118 -15.70 -26.25 22.03
C GLU A 118 -15.30 -26.77 23.43
N ASN A 119 -15.80 -26.13 24.47
CA ASN A 119 -15.64 -26.59 25.85
C ASN A 119 -16.96 -27.23 26.30
N ASP A 120 -16.87 -28.38 26.96
CA ASP A 120 -18.00 -29.07 27.62
C ASP A 120 -18.59 -28.24 28.77
#